data_AF-A0A1V6FCW6-F1
#
_entry.id   AF-A0A1V6FCW6-F1
#
_cell.length_a   1.000
_cell.length_b   1.000
_cell.length_c   1.000
_cell.angle_alpha   90.00
_cell.angle_beta   90.00
_cell.angle_gamma   90.00
#
_symmetry.space_group_name_H-M   'P 1'
#
loop_
_entity.id
_entity.type
_entity.pdbx_description
1 polymer ?
#
loop_
_entity_poly.entity_id
_entity_poly.type
_entity_poly.pdbx_seq_one_letter_code
_entity_poly.pdbx_strand_id
1 'polypeptide(L)'
;MMLFAVFGVKEYVLLALALVLVLFAIFSVFLFFRKKILQRFALLKYFYPVVRKTAVYYDFYLINKLEIQLGTNDSLFVDHMLFGNKYIYVINDYLFKGALTGNRQDSKWILKDKKGQEIMVDSPLLKNKQLVKKLSLRTSIDYEKFIAITLVSKDTKITDLDVNDSANFVIDTRDFTKLILKIEGRDISPFVPEDLLKRVHEFDLLNLRKKRGQKWRKNR
;
A
#
# COMPACT_ATOMS: atom_id res chain seq x y z
N MET A 1 36.17 -38.70 -24.50
CA MET A 1 35.14 -39.51 -25.19
C MET A 1 33.81 -38.81 -24.99
N MET A 2 33.45 -37.91 -25.92
CA MET A 2 32.18 -37.18 -25.87
C MET A 2 31.08 -38.11 -26.41
N LEU A 3 30.18 -38.54 -25.52
CA LEU A 3 28.92 -39.21 -25.89
C LEU A 3 27.98 -38.16 -26.49
N PHE A 4 28.17 -37.83 -27.76
CA PHE A 4 27.08 -37.26 -28.55
C PHE A 4 26.14 -38.42 -28.88
N ALA A 5 25.09 -38.59 -28.07
CA ALA A 5 23.97 -39.42 -28.47
C ALA A 5 23.44 -38.84 -29.79
N VAL A 6 23.54 -39.61 -30.88
CA VAL A 6 22.93 -39.26 -32.17
C VAL A 6 21.43 -39.47 -31.99
N PHE A 7 20.75 -38.46 -31.45
CA PHE A 7 19.31 -38.42 -31.40
C PHE A 7 18.78 -38.53 -32.84
N GLY A 8 17.77 -39.36 -33.05
CA GLY A 8 17.05 -39.37 -34.31
C GLY A 8 16.31 -38.05 -34.51
N VAL A 9 15.89 -37.78 -35.75
CA VAL A 9 15.13 -36.57 -36.10
C VAL A 9 13.87 -36.44 -35.23
N LYS A 10 13.26 -37.55 -34.83
CA LYS A 10 12.04 -37.58 -34.01
C LYS A 10 12.30 -37.05 -32.59
N GLU A 11 13.42 -37.41 -31.99
CA GLU A 11 13.81 -37.01 -30.65
C GLU A 11 14.15 -35.51 -30.59
N TYR A 12 14.79 -34.97 -31.63
CA TYR A 12 14.99 -33.52 -31.76
C TYR A 12 13.68 -32.75 -31.92
N VAL A 13 12.73 -33.29 -32.70
CA VAL A 13 11.38 -32.70 -32.84
C VAL A 13 10.65 -32.69 -31.51
N LEU A 14 10.68 -33.79 -30.76
CA LEU A 14 10.07 -33.88 -29.43
C LEU A 14 10.70 -32.90 -28.43
N LEU A 15 12.03 -32.77 -28.44
CA LEU A 15 12.75 -31.84 -27.57
C LEU A 15 12.43 -30.38 -27.91
N ALA A 16 12.37 -30.04 -29.20
CA ALA A 16 11.97 -28.70 -29.65
C ALA A 16 10.52 -28.38 -29.23
N LEU A 17 9.60 -29.34 -29.36
CA LEU A 17 8.20 -29.17 -28.99
C LEU A 17 8.03 -29.01 -27.47
N ALA A 18 8.77 -29.79 -26.69
CA ALA A 18 8.83 -29.64 -25.24
C ALA A 18 9.38 -28.26 -24.82
N LEU A 19 10.42 -27.76 -25.48
CA LEU A 19 10.98 -26.43 -25.23
C LEU A 19 9.96 -25.32 -25.53
N VAL A 20 9.23 -25.42 -26.64
CA VAL A 20 8.18 -24.47 -27.01
C VAL A 20 7.06 -24.47 -25.97
N LEU A 21 6.62 -25.64 -25.49
CA LEU A 21 5.60 -25.74 -24.44
C LEU A 21 6.05 -25.12 -23.11
N VAL A 22 7.32 -25.35 -22.72
CA VAL A 22 7.88 -24.74 -21.50
C VAL A 22 7.95 -23.22 -21.64
N LEU A 23 8.39 -22.69 -22.78
CA LEU A 23 8.40 -21.25 -23.03
C LEU A 23 6.99 -20.65 -23.02
N PHE A 24 6.01 -21.36 -23.60
CA PHE A 24 4.61 -20.94 -23.57
C PHE A 24 4.03 -20.92 -22.14
N ALA A 25 4.37 -21.92 -21.32
CA ALA A 25 3.97 -21.97 -19.92
C ALA A 25 4.57 -20.80 -19.13
N ILE A 26 5.88 -20.53 -19.29
CA ILE A 26 6.56 -19.38 -18.66
C ILE A 26 5.91 -18.06 -19.11
N PHE A 27 5.64 -17.91 -20.40
CA PHE A 27 4.99 -16.71 -20.95
C PHE A 27 3.57 -16.51 -20.39
N SER A 28 2.79 -17.59 -20.27
CA SER A 28 1.44 -17.55 -19.70
C SER A 28 1.45 -17.16 -18.23
N VAL A 29 2.38 -17.73 -17.45
CA VAL A 29 2.63 -17.34 -16.05
C VAL A 29 3.04 -15.87 -15.96
N PHE A 30 3.94 -15.42 -16.81
CA PHE A 30 4.36 -14.02 -16.86
C PHE A 30 3.18 -13.08 -17.14
N LEU A 31 2.34 -13.37 -18.13
CA LEU A 31 1.16 -12.56 -18.44
C LEU A 31 0.16 -12.51 -17.27
N PHE A 32 -0.03 -13.63 -16.57
CA PHE A 32 -0.88 -13.70 -15.39
C PHE A 32 -0.40 -12.77 -14.26
N PHE A 33 0.91 -12.80 -13.96
CA PHE A 33 1.49 -11.96 -12.90
C PHE A 33 1.72 -10.50 -13.34
N ARG A 34 1.87 -10.24 -14.64
CA ARG A 34 2.12 -8.88 -15.19
C ARG A 34 1.07 -7.88 -14.73
N LYS A 35 -0.22 -8.25 -14.71
CA LYS A 35 -1.30 -7.34 -14.28
C LYS A 35 -1.12 -6.90 -12.82
N LYS A 36 -0.83 -7.83 -11.90
CA LYS A 36 -0.58 -7.52 -10.48
C LYS A 36 0.68 -6.67 -10.29
N ILE A 37 1.74 -6.97 -11.04
CA ILE A 37 3.00 -6.23 -11.00
C ILE A 37 2.79 -4.79 -11.48
N LEU A 38 2.16 -4.62 -12.65
CA LEU A 38 1.86 -3.30 -13.22
C LEU A 38 0.95 -2.47 -12.31
N GLN A 39 -0.05 -3.09 -11.67
CA GLN A 39 -0.90 -2.41 -10.70
C GLN A 39 -0.09 -1.87 -9.51
N ARG A 40 0.82 -2.67 -8.94
CA ARG A 40 1.70 -2.23 -7.85
C ARG A 40 2.62 -1.08 -8.27
N PHE A 41 3.20 -1.14 -9.47
CA PHE A 41 4.01 -0.03 -10.00
C PHE A 41 3.18 1.21 -10.30
N ALA A 42 1.95 1.05 -10.79
CA ALA A 42 1.03 2.14 -11.08
C ALA A 42 0.57 2.85 -9.79
N LEU A 43 0.24 2.08 -8.74
CA LEU A 43 -0.07 2.62 -7.40
C LEU A 43 1.07 3.54 -6.93
N LEU A 44 2.30 3.03 -6.97
CA LEU A 44 3.47 3.80 -6.54
C LEU A 44 3.72 5.06 -7.35
N LYS A 45 3.60 4.99 -8.67
CA LYS A 45 3.83 6.17 -9.52
C LYS A 45 2.72 7.21 -9.36
N TYR A 46 1.51 6.79 -8.99
CA TYR A 46 0.35 7.66 -8.94
C TYR A 46 0.19 8.37 -7.58
N PHE A 47 0.25 7.62 -6.48
CA PHE A 47 -0.07 8.14 -5.14
C PHE A 47 1.13 8.76 -4.44
N TYR A 48 2.30 8.13 -4.52
CA TYR A 48 3.51 8.61 -3.84
C TYR A 48 3.88 10.07 -4.13
N PRO A 49 3.81 10.60 -5.38
CA PRO A 49 4.13 12.00 -5.63
C PRO A 49 3.22 12.97 -4.88
N VAL A 50 1.95 12.61 -4.66
CA VAL A 50 0.96 13.44 -3.94
C VAL A 50 1.31 13.49 -2.46
N VAL A 51 1.58 12.33 -1.85
CA VAL A 51 1.97 12.24 -0.44
C VAL A 51 3.32 12.90 -0.21
N ARG A 52 4.32 12.62 -1.06
CA ARG A 52 5.65 13.24 -0.99
C ARG A 52 5.59 14.76 -1.14
N LYS A 53 4.77 15.28 -2.06
CA LYS A 53 4.60 16.73 -2.21
C LYS A 53 4.12 17.35 -0.90
N THR A 54 3.12 16.75 -0.26
CA THR A 54 2.60 17.22 1.03
C THR A 54 3.69 17.16 2.11
N ALA A 55 4.44 16.07 2.18
CA ALA A 55 5.53 15.92 3.13
C ALA A 55 6.59 17.02 3.00
N VAL A 56 7.05 17.27 1.77
CA VAL A 56 8.11 18.25 1.49
C VAL A 56 7.63 19.69 1.71
N TYR A 57 6.41 20.02 1.29
CA TYR A 57 5.90 21.39 1.38
C TYR A 57 5.61 21.83 2.82
N TYR A 58 5.26 20.89 3.70
CA TYR A 58 4.86 21.18 5.09
C TYR A 58 5.85 20.62 6.11
N ASP A 59 7.05 20.24 5.67
CA ASP A 59 8.14 19.73 6.51
C ASP A 59 7.74 18.56 7.43
N PHE A 60 7.00 17.61 6.87
CA PHE A 60 6.59 16.39 7.55
C PHE A 60 7.52 15.22 7.19
N TYR A 61 7.74 14.33 8.15
CA TYR A 61 8.50 13.10 7.87
C TYR A 61 7.63 12.09 7.10
N LEU A 62 8.24 11.36 6.18
CA LEU A 62 7.54 10.37 5.35
C LEU A 62 8.33 9.07 5.31
N ILE A 63 7.71 7.98 5.77
CA ILE A 63 8.17 6.61 5.55
C ILE A 63 7.30 5.97 4.48
N ASN A 64 7.91 5.63 3.35
CA ASN A 64 7.23 4.98 2.24
C ASN A 64 7.38 3.45 2.32
N LYS A 65 6.26 2.73 2.14
CA LYS A 65 6.15 1.26 2.24
C LYS A 65 6.72 0.75 3.55
N LEU A 66 5.97 0.95 4.61
CA LEU A 66 6.29 0.44 5.93
C LEU A 66 5.81 -1.01 6.03
N GLU A 67 6.69 -1.91 6.45
CA GLU A 67 6.31 -3.28 6.78
C GLU A 67 6.83 -3.65 8.17
N ILE A 68 5.92 -3.94 9.10
CA ILE A 68 6.24 -4.24 10.49
C ILE A 68 5.88 -5.69 10.80
N GLN A 69 6.79 -6.41 11.45
CA GLN A 69 6.51 -7.76 11.93
C GLN A 69 5.64 -7.72 13.19
N LEU A 70 4.49 -8.42 13.15
CA LEU A 70 3.58 -8.58 14.28
C LEU A 70 3.84 -9.89 15.04
N GLY A 71 4.25 -10.94 14.34
CA GLY A 71 4.57 -12.26 14.91
C GLY A 71 5.53 -13.03 14.01
N THR A 72 5.65 -14.35 14.20
CA THR A 72 6.57 -15.17 13.39
C THR A 72 6.24 -15.17 11.91
N ASN A 73 4.94 -15.24 11.56
CA ASN A 73 4.46 -15.34 10.18
C ASN A 73 3.50 -14.21 9.74
N ASP A 74 3.25 -13.22 10.59
CA ASP A 74 2.34 -12.11 10.27
C ASP A 74 3.09 -10.77 10.20
N SER A 75 2.81 -10.01 9.14
CA SER A 75 3.34 -8.67 8.94
C SER A 75 2.23 -7.69 8.57
N LEU A 76 2.39 -6.48 9.08
CA LEU A 76 1.55 -5.34 8.81
C LEU A 76 2.20 -4.51 7.71
N PHE A 77 1.44 -4.14 6.69
CA PHE A 77 1.90 -3.31 5.59
C PHE A 77 1.10 -2.01 5.52
N VAL A 78 1.81 -0.89 5.34
CA VAL A 78 1.24 0.45 5.11
C VAL A 78 1.93 1.06 3.89
N ASP A 79 1.16 1.58 2.94
CA ASP A 79 1.71 2.18 1.73
C ASP A 79 2.52 3.42 2.06
N HIS A 80 1.97 4.34 2.85
CA HIS A 80 2.67 5.55 3.29
C HIS A 80 2.36 5.86 4.75
N MET A 81 3.40 6.22 5.51
CA MET A 81 3.25 6.76 6.86
C MET A 81 3.84 8.16 6.89
N LEU A 82 2.98 9.15 7.11
CA LEU A 82 3.35 10.56 7.14
C LEU A 82 3.23 11.04 8.59
N PHE A 83 4.27 11.67 9.12
CA PHE A 83 4.33 12.15 10.49
C PHE A 83 4.21 13.67 10.47
N GLY A 84 3.01 14.15 10.79
CA GLY A 84 2.74 15.56 10.98
C GLY A 84 3.14 16.04 12.37
N ASN A 85 2.87 17.30 12.65
CA ASN A 85 3.18 17.89 13.94
C ASN A 85 2.26 17.39 15.04
N LYS A 86 0.99 17.10 14.73
CA LYS A 86 0.00 16.65 15.73
C LYS A 86 -0.38 15.19 15.60
N TYR A 87 -0.33 14.63 14.39
CA TYR A 87 -0.80 13.28 14.12
C TYR A 87 0.16 12.45 13.27
N ILE A 88 0.00 11.12 13.36
CA ILE A 88 0.64 10.14 12.47
C ILE A 88 -0.39 9.63 11.49
N TYR A 89 -0.20 9.94 10.21
CA TYR A 89 -1.10 9.57 9.14
C TYR A 89 -0.71 8.21 8.55
N VAL A 90 -1.64 7.25 8.64
CA VAL A 90 -1.53 5.89 8.11
C VAL A 90 -2.29 5.83 6.80
N ILE A 91 -1.58 5.86 5.67
CA ILE A 91 -2.16 6.05 4.35
C ILE A 91 -2.04 4.74 3.56
N ASN A 92 -3.17 4.26 3.03
CA ASN A 92 -3.24 3.10 2.13
C ASN A 92 -3.84 3.50 0.79
N ASP A 93 -3.22 3.02 -0.28
CA ASP A 93 -3.55 3.42 -1.66
C ASP A 93 -4.49 2.41 -2.31
N TYR A 94 -5.56 2.92 -2.93
CA TYR A 94 -6.51 2.09 -3.67
C TYR A 94 -6.77 2.65 -5.07
N LEU A 95 -6.32 1.91 -6.09
CA LEU A 95 -6.55 2.25 -7.50
C LEU A 95 -7.91 1.71 -7.98
N PHE A 96 -8.99 2.18 -7.35
CA PHE A 96 -10.33 1.94 -7.85
C PHE A 96 -10.59 2.75 -9.11
N LYS A 97 -11.50 2.25 -9.95
CA LYS A 97 -11.95 2.89 -11.19
C LYS A 97 -13.46 2.71 -11.30
N GLY A 98 -14.23 3.78 -11.18
CA GLY A 98 -15.69 3.73 -11.17
C GLY A 98 -16.27 4.39 -9.92
N ALA A 99 -17.47 3.97 -9.52
CA ALA A 99 -18.15 4.49 -8.33
C ALA A 99 -18.01 3.52 -7.15
N LEU A 100 -17.58 4.04 -6.01
CA LEU A 100 -17.48 3.29 -4.76
C LEU A 100 -18.61 3.72 -3.84
N THR A 101 -19.45 2.76 -3.43
CA THR A 101 -20.60 2.93 -2.54
C THR A 101 -20.52 1.97 -1.36
N GLY A 102 -20.92 2.43 -0.18
CA GLY A 102 -21.01 1.58 1.02
C GLY A 102 -21.12 2.41 2.29
N ASN A 103 -21.61 1.79 3.37
CA ASN A 103 -21.75 2.46 4.66
C ASN A 103 -20.58 2.14 5.59
N ARG A 104 -20.48 2.92 6.68
CA ARG A 104 -19.36 2.83 7.64
C ARG A 104 -19.30 1.49 8.37
N GLN A 105 -20.47 0.93 8.65
CA GLN A 105 -20.66 -0.30 9.40
C GLN A 105 -20.55 -1.54 8.51
N ASP A 106 -20.67 -1.37 7.19
CA ASP A 106 -20.66 -2.48 6.26
C ASP A 106 -19.28 -3.12 6.18
N SER A 107 -19.24 -4.45 6.20
CA SER A 107 -18.00 -5.22 6.04
C SER A 107 -17.48 -5.22 4.59
N LYS A 108 -18.41 -5.04 3.64
CA LYS A 108 -18.16 -5.02 2.20
C LYS A 108 -18.80 -3.79 1.58
N TRP A 109 -18.10 -3.18 0.65
CA TRP A 109 -18.58 -2.07 -0.17
C TRP A 109 -18.71 -2.55 -1.63
N ILE A 110 -19.46 -1.79 -2.42
CA ILE A 110 -19.69 -2.07 -3.83
C ILE A 110 -18.84 -1.09 -4.66
N LEU A 111 -17.98 -1.65 -5.52
CA LEU A 111 -17.32 -0.90 -6.57
C LEU A 111 -18.04 -1.19 -7.89
N LYS A 112 -18.77 -0.20 -8.39
CA LYS A 112 -19.35 -0.24 -9.73
C LYS A 112 -18.32 0.26 -10.73
N ASP A 113 -17.81 -0.63 -11.57
CA ASP A 113 -16.79 -0.28 -12.55
C ASP A 113 -17.34 0.59 -13.70
N LYS A 114 -16.46 1.06 -14.59
CA LYS A 114 -16.86 1.88 -15.75
C LYS A 114 -17.77 1.16 -16.75
N LYS A 115 -17.85 -0.17 -16.70
CA LYS A 115 -18.75 -1.00 -17.52
C LYS A 115 -20.07 -1.30 -16.82
N GLY A 116 -20.26 -0.79 -15.61
CA GLY A 116 -21.45 -1.02 -14.79
C GLY A 116 -21.43 -2.33 -14.00
N GLN A 117 -20.33 -3.09 -14.01
CA GLN A 117 -20.21 -4.32 -13.22
C GLN A 117 -19.96 -3.99 -11.76
N GLU A 118 -20.68 -4.67 -10.87
CA GLU A 118 -20.57 -4.50 -9.43
C GLU A 118 -19.58 -5.52 -8.86
N ILE A 119 -18.59 -5.01 -8.14
CA ILE A 119 -17.53 -5.80 -7.51
C ILE A 119 -17.59 -5.54 -6.02
N MET A 120 -17.78 -6.61 -5.24
CA MET A 120 -17.70 -6.53 -3.79
C MET A 120 -16.24 -6.35 -3.36
N VAL A 121 -15.96 -5.29 -2.60
CA VAL A 121 -14.64 -5.00 -2.04
C VAL A 121 -14.75 -4.91 -0.52
N ASP A 122 -13.69 -5.26 0.20
CA ASP A 122 -13.69 -5.07 1.66
C ASP A 122 -13.78 -3.59 2.03
N SER A 123 -14.48 -3.29 3.12
CA SER A 123 -14.55 -1.93 3.67
C SER A 123 -13.15 -1.37 4.00
N PRO A 124 -12.71 -0.29 3.31
CA PRO A 124 -11.42 0.32 3.60
C PRO A 124 -11.36 0.89 5.02
N LEU A 125 -12.48 1.37 5.55
CA LEU A 125 -12.56 1.93 6.90
C LEU A 125 -12.38 0.89 7.98
N LEU A 126 -13.03 -0.26 7.87
CA LEU A 126 -12.86 -1.34 8.86
C LEU A 126 -11.44 -1.88 8.81
N LYS A 127 -10.86 -2.01 7.60
CA LYS A 127 -9.44 -2.36 7.43
C LYS A 127 -8.52 -1.35 8.11
N ASN A 128 -8.74 -0.06 7.89
CA ASN A 128 -7.98 1.01 8.52
C ASN A 128 -8.09 0.99 10.06
N LYS A 129 -9.29 0.78 10.60
CA LYS A 129 -9.51 0.68 12.05
C LYS A 129 -8.73 -0.49 12.67
N GLN A 130 -8.76 -1.64 12.01
CA GLN A 130 -7.98 -2.81 12.44
C GLN A 130 -6.46 -2.56 12.33
N LEU A 131 -6.03 -1.92 11.24
CA LEU A 131 -4.62 -1.58 11.00
C LEU A 131 -4.07 -0.65 12.06
N VAL A 132 -4.76 0.46 12.35
CA VAL A 132 -4.36 1.43 13.39
C VAL A 132 -4.38 0.78 14.76
N LYS A 133 -5.38 -0.06 15.08
CA LYS A 133 -5.40 -0.80 16.34
C LYS A 133 -4.15 -1.68 16.51
N LYS A 134 -3.77 -2.42 15.46
CA LYS A 134 -2.55 -3.25 15.47
C LYS A 134 -1.28 -2.39 15.60
N LEU A 135 -1.21 -1.25 14.91
CA LEU A 135 -0.07 -0.32 14.99
C LEU A 135 0.09 0.29 16.38
N SER A 136 -1.01 0.78 16.96
CA SER A 136 -1.05 1.36 18.31
C SER A 136 -0.54 0.35 19.34
N LEU A 137 -1.05 -0.89 19.31
CA LEU A 137 -0.59 -1.96 20.19
C LEU A 137 0.90 -2.30 19.99
N ARG A 138 1.37 -2.30 18.73
CA ARG A 138 2.77 -2.66 18.42
C ARG A 138 3.77 -1.58 18.82
N THR A 139 3.35 -0.32 18.81
CA THR A 139 4.23 0.86 19.00
C THR A 139 4.02 1.56 20.35
N SER A 140 3.02 1.14 21.13
CA SER A 140 2.62 1.82 22.37
C SER A 140 2.36 3.32 22.15
N ILE A 141 1.82 3.67 20.98
CA ILE A 141 1.33 5.02 20.67
C ILE A 141 -0.19 4.98 20.79
N ASP A 142 -0.76 6.00 21.43
CA ASP A 142 -2.20 6.09 21.61
C ASP A 142 -2.93 6.09 20.27
N TYR A 143 -4.02 5.33 20.21
CA TYR A 143 -4.83 5.18 19.00
C TYR A 143 -5.27 6.53 18.43
N GLU A 144 -5.54 7.52 19.29
CA GLU A 144 -6.02 8.86 18.92
C GLU A 144 -4.98 9.72 18.19
N LYS A 145 -3.69 9.38 18.33
CA LYS A 145 -2.61 10.05 17.60
C LYS A 145 -2.52 9.60 16.14
N PHE A 146 -3.22 8.54 15.77
CA PHE A 146 -3.24 8.04 14.40
C PHE A 146 -4.46 8.55 13.63
N ILE A 147 -4.22 8.90 12.36
CA ILE A 147 -5.26 9.23 11.39
C ILE A 147 -5.11 8.26 10.23
N ALA A 148 -6.11 7.43 9.98
CA ALA A 148 -6.12 6.52 8.85
C ALA A 148 -6.73 7.18 7.61
N ILE A 149 -6.08 7.02 6.47
CA ILE A 149 -6.53 7.58 5.19
C ILE A 149 -6.45 6.50 4.13
N THR A 150 -7.59 6.16 3.55
CA THR A 150 -7.67 5.45 2.28
C THR A 150 -7.63 6.48 1.17
N LEU A 151 -6.55 6.46 0.40
CA LEU A 151 -6.35 7.37 -0.71
C LEU A 151 -6.77 6.69 -2.02
N VAL A 152 -7.80 7.23 -2.68
CA VAL A 152 -8.33 6.69 -3.94
C VAL A 152 -7.93 7.54 -5.13
N SER A 153 -7.95 6.92 -6.31
CA SER A 153 -7.63 7.62 -7.56
C SER A 153 -8.67 8.71 -7.87
N LYS A 154 -8.26 9.77 -8.58
CA LYS A 154 -9.18 10.82 -9.05
C LYS A 154 -10.32 10.31 -9.94
N ASP A 155 -10.16 9.11 -10.50
CA ASP A 155 -11.14 8.45 -11.36
C ASP A 155 -12.16 7.64 -10.53
N THR A 156 -12.05 7.65 -9.20
CA THR A 156 -12.99 7.03 -8.28
C THR A 156 -14.01 8.06 -7.87
N LYS A 157 -15.28 7.82 -8.20
CA LYS A 157 -16.37 8.61 -7.65
C LYS A 157 -16.75 8.01 -6.30
N ILE A 158 -16.70 8.83 -5.27
CA ILE A 158 -17.11 8.47 -3.93
C ILE A 158 -18.57 8.91 -3.79
N THR A 159 -19.50 7.96 -3.61
CA THR A 159 -20.95 8.23 -3.55
C THR A 159 -21.55 7.63 -2.29
N ASP A 160 -22.49 8.34 -1.68
CA ASP A 160 -23.25 7.90 -0.49
C ASP A 160 -22.38 7.58 0.73
N LEU A 161 -21.29 8.32 0.85
CA LEU A 161 -20.28 8.10 1.87
C LEU A 161 -20.52 8.99 3.10
N ASP A 162 -21.49 8.66 3.95
CA ASP A 162 -21.60 9.22 5.31
C ASP A 162 -20.61 8.53 6.28
N VAL A 163 -19.32 8.53 5.93
CA VAL A 163 -18.37 7.49 6.40
C VAL A 163 -17.09 8.00 7.01
N ASN A 164 -16.69 9.21 6.66
CA ASN A 164 -15.50 9.78 7.24
C ASN A 164 -15.79 10.12 8.71
N ASP A 165 -15.00 9.55 9.60
CA ASP A 165 -15.04 9.92 11.02
C ASP A 165 -13.90 10.90 11.34
N SER A 166 -13.76 11.29 12.61
CA SER A 166 -12.73 12.25 13.00
C SER A 166 -11.30 11.74 12.72
N ALA A 167 -11.08 10.42 12.58
CA ALA A 167 -9.75 9.83 12.47
C ALA A 167 -9.58 8.83 11.31
N ASN A 168 -10.61 8.56 10.50
CA ASN A 168 -10.59 7.57 9.44
C ASN A 168 -11.33 8.09 8.21
N PHE A 169 -10.60 8.20 7.10
CA PHE A 169 -11.07 8.90 5.91
C PHE A 169 -10.90 8.05 4.65
N VAL A 170 -11.85 8.15 3.73
CA VAL A 170 -11.70 7.73 2.33
C VAL A 170 -11.82 8.97 1.45
N ILE A 171 -10.73 9.34 0.77
CA ILE A 171 -10.67 10.56 -0.02
C ILE A 171 -9.89 10.37 -1.32
N ASP A 172 -10.16 11.22 -2.30
CA ASP A 172 -9.39 11.25 -3.53
C ASP A 172 -8.08 12.04 -3.39
N THR A 173 -7.13 11.80 -4.30
CA THR A 173 -5.80 12.43 -4.28
C THR A 173 -5.80 13.95 -4.36
N ARG A 174 -6.84 14.59 -4.91
CA ARG A 174 -6.90 16.06 -5.06
C ARG A 174 -7.17 16.76 -3.73
N ASP A 175 -7.89 16.10 -2.84
CA ASP A 175 -8.25 16.65 -1.53
C ASP A 175 -7.30 16.24 -0.41
N PHE A 176 -6.31 15.38 -0.71
CA PHE A 176 -5.35 14.88 0.27
C PHE A 176 -4.67 15.96 1.09
N THR A 177 -3.96 16.88 0.43
CA THR A 177 -3.23 17.95 1.14
C THR A 177 -4.18 18.82 1.96
N LYS A 178 -5.35 19.16 1.42
CA LYS A 178 -6.36 19.98 2.13
C LYS A 178 -6.85 19.27 3.40
N LEU A 179 -7.10 17.96 3.32
CA LEU A 179 -7.49 17.16 4.47
C LEU A 179 -6.41 17.17 5.55
N ILE A 180 -5.15 16.91 5.19
CA ILE A 180 -4.03 16.90 6.13
C ILE A 180 -3.96 18.23 6.90
N LEU A 181 -3.99 19.36 6.19
CA LEU A 181 -3.93 20.69 6.81
C LEU A 181 -5.15 20.98 7.71
N LYS A 182 -6.35 20.58 7.27
CA LYS A 182 -7.56 20.70 8.08
C LYS A 182 -7.44 19.92 9.39
N ILE A 183 -6.83 18.73 9.35
CA ILE A 183 -6.63 17.89 10.53
C ILE A 183 -5.54 18.47 11.44
N GLU A 184 -4.40 18.91 10.90
CA GLU A 184 -3.34 19.60 11.66
C GLU A 184 -3.83 20.94 12.26
N GLY A 185 -4.89 21.54 11.72
CA GLY A 185 -5.52 22.74 12.27
C GLY A 185 -6.36 22.50 13.54
N ARG A 186 -6.60 21.26 13.95
CA ARG A 186 -7.40 20.94 15.15
C ARG A 186 -6.71 21.37 16.44
N ASP A 187 -7.50 21.66 17.47
CA ASP A 187 -7.00 22.03 18.79
C ASP A 187 -6.53 20.81 19.58
N ILE A 188 -5.34 20.33 19.24
CA ILE A 188 -4.61 19.25 19.92
C ILE A 188 -3.15 19.67 20.05
N SER A 189 -2.54 19.36 21.19
CA SER A 189 -1.13 19.61 21.43
C SER A 189 -0.25 18.86 20.41
N PRO A 190 0.68 19.56 19.73
CA PRO A 190 1.64 18.93 18.85
C PRO A 190 2.58 17.99 19.61
N PHE A 191 3.22 17.09 18.88
CA PHE A 191 4.36 16.35 19.40
C PHE A 191 5.50 17.30 19.72
N VAL A 192 6.25 16.98 20.77
CA VAL A 192 7.57 17.56 20.99
C VAL A 192 8.47 17.13 19.82
N PRO A 193 9.21 18.04 19.15
CA PRO A 193 9.97 17.72 17.95
C PRO A 193 10.95 16.54 18.13
N GLU A 194 11.63 16.49 19.27
CA GLU A 194 12.57 15.43 19.61
C GLU A 194 11.87 14.06 19.74
N ASP A 195 10.68 14.06 20.36
CA ASP A 195 9.87 12.85 20.49
C ASP A 195 9.35 12.40 19.12
N LEU A 196 8.90 13.33 18.27
CA LEU A 196 8.45 13.02 16.92
C LEU A 196 9.57 12.35 16.11
N LEU A 197 10.76 12.95 16.13
CA LEU A 197 11.94 12.40 15.44
C LEU A 197 12.29 11.01 15.98
N LYS A 198 12.25 10.82 17.30
CA LYS A 198 12.46 9.51 17.92
C LYS A 198 11.43 8.49 17.43
N ARG A 199 10.15 8.83 17.39
CA ARG A 199 9.09 7.93 16.86
C ARG A 199 9.34 7.58 15.40
N VAL A 200 9.70 8.55 14.56
CA VAL A 200 10.04 8.30 13.15
C VAL A 200 11.16 7.27 13.03
N HIS A 201 12.22 7.41 13.83
CA HIS A 201 13.32 6.45 13.85
C HIS A 201 12.89 5.07 14.37
N GLU A 202 12.05 4.99 15.40
CA GLU A 202 11.49 3.71 15.88
C GLU A 202 10.73 2.97 14.78
N PHE A 203 9.87 3.68 14.02
CA PHE A 203 9.17 3.10 12.87
C PHE A 203 10.12 2.64 11.76
N ASP A 204 11.16 3.43 11.45
CA ASP A 204 12.16 3.05 10.45
C ASP A 204 12.97 1.81 10.87
N LEU A 205 13.29 1.67 12.16
CA LEU A 205 13.97 0.49 12.71
C LEU A 205 13.11 -0.78 12.65
N LEU A 206 11.80 -0.64 12.88
CA LEU A 206 10.83 -1.74 12.76
C LEU A 206 10.59 -2.16 11.31
N ASN A 207 10.95 -1.32 10.33
CA ASN A 207 10.68 -1.57 8.92
C ASN A 207 11.51 -2.74 8.34
N LEU A 208 10.85 -3.87 8.11
CA LEU A 208 11.46 -5.09 7.56
C LEU A 208 12.03 -4.92 6.16
N ARG A 209 11.57 -3.92 5.39
CA ARG A 209 12.11 -3.67 4.05
C ARG A 209 13.56 -3.19 4.09
N LYS A 210 13.96 -2.45 5.14
CA LYS A 210 15.36 -2.06 5.35
C LYS A 210 16.25 -3.28 5.60
N LYS A 211 15.78 -4.22 6.42
CA LYS A 211 16.49 -5.49 6.70
C LYS A 211 16.68 -6.36 5.45
N ARG A 212 15.67 -6.40 4.56
CA ARG A 212 15.77 -7.13 3.28
C ARG A 212 16.64 -6.41 2.25
N GLY A 213 16.60 -5.08 2.19
CA GLY A 213 17.46 -4.27 1.32
C GLY A 213 18.93 -4.22 1.75
N GLN A 214 19.22 -4.38 3.05
CA GLN A 214 20.59 -4.46 3.58
C GLN A 214 21.31 -5.78 3.29
N LYS A 215 20.62 -6.83 2.81
CA LYS A 215 21.27 -8.09 2.41
C LYS A 215 22.26 -7.95 1.24
N TRP A 216 22.30 -6.80 0.57
CA TRP A 216 23.22 -6.49 -0.54
C TRP A 216 24.24 -5.38 -0.24
N ARG A 217 24.59 -5.17 1.05
CA ARG A 217 25.77 -4.37 1.42
C ARG A 217 26.57 -5.06 2.53
N LYS A 218 27.30 -6.11 2.17
CA LYS A 218 28.60 -6.43 2.75
C LYS A 218 29.56 -6.62 1.58
N ASN A 219 30.36 -5.58 1.34
CA ASN A 219 31.66 -5.58 0.67
C ASN A 219 31.96 -4.14 0.25
N ARG A 220 32.41 -3.34 1.23
CA ARG A 220 33.48 -2.35 1.07
C ARG A 220 34.25 -2.30 2.38
#